data_AF-A0A519RQD5-F1
#
_entry.id   AF-A0A519RQD5-F1
#
_cell.length_a   1.000
_cell.length_b   1.000
_cell.length_c   1.000
_cell.angle_alpha   90.00
_cell.angle_beta   90.00
_cell.angle_gamma   90.00
#
_symmetry.space_group_name_H-M   'P 1'
#
loop_
_entity.id
_entity.type
_entity.pdbx_description
1 polymer ?
#
loop_
_entity_poly.entity_id
_entity_poly.type
_entity_poly.pdbx_seq_one_letter_code
_entity_poly.pdbx_strand_id
1 'polypeptide(L)' 'AVKLKLADLPTGAGWKHVLGLGMLAGIGFTMSIFIALLSFSDLLHVSEAKFAILTASVLSGIVGFVFLKSVRKV' A
#
# COMPACT_ATOMS: atom_id res chain seq x y z
N ALA A 1 17.86 5.01 -1.55
CA ALA A 1 19.01 4.90 -0.63
C ALA A 1 19.80 3.61 -0.86
N VAL A 2 19.22 2.42 -0.64
CA VAL A 2 19.95 1.13 -0.77
C VAL A 2 20.53 0.89 -2.17
N LYS A 3 19.73 1.08 -3.23
CA LYS A 3 20.22 0.96 -4.63
C LYS A 3 21.31 1.98 -4.98
N LEU A 4 21.34 3.12 -4.28
CA LEU A 4 22.32 4.20 -4.46
C LEU A 4 23.52 4.09 -3.50
N LYS A 5 23.63 2.99 -2.73
CA LYS A 5 24.66 2.76 -1.69
C LYS A 5 24.72 3.86 -0.61
N LEU A 6 23.60 4.53 -0.34
CA LEU A 6 23.48 5.54 0.73
C LEU A 6 22.96 4.96 2.05
N ALA A 7 22.54 3.69 2.05
CA ALA A 7 22.07 2.97 3.23
C ALA A 7 22.11 1.45 2.97
N ASP A 8 22.15 0.65 4.02
CA ASP A 8 22.05 -0.81 3.93
C ASP A 8 20.63 -1.31 4.21
N LEU A 9 20.34 -2.53 3.75
CA LEU A 9 19.09 -3.20 4.08
C LEU A 9 19.15 -3.71 5.53
N PRO A 10 18.06 -3.57 6.35
CA PRO A 10 18.07 -4.05 7.73
C PRO A 10 18.41 -5.54 7.84
N THR A 11 19.06 -5.93 8.93
CA THR A 11 19.41 -7.33 9.19
C THR A 11 18.14 -8.21 9.22
N GLY A 12 18.13 -9.27 8.41
CA GLY A 12 16.98 -10.16 8.25
C GLY A 12 15.89 -9.66 7.28
N ALA A 13 15.99 -8.42 6.79
CA ALA A 13 15.12 -7.94 5.71
C ALA A 13 15.73 -8.32 4.34
N GLY A 14 14.86 -8.62 3.39
CA GLY A 14 15.23 -8.95 2.01
C GLY A 14 14.41 -8.10 1.04
N TRP A 15 14.81 -8.03 -0.22
CA TRP A 15 14.07 -7.27 -1.23
C TRP A 15 12.60 -7.71 -1.39
N LYS A 16 12.30 -8.99 -1.15
CA LYS A 16 10.93 -9.49 -1.10
C LYS A 16 10.13 -8.88 0.05
N HIS A 17 10.73 -8.68 1.22
CA HIS A 17 10.07 -7.98 2.32
C HIS A 17 9.76 -6.52 1.96
N VAL A 18 10.69 -5.82 1.30
CA VAL A 18 10.47 -4.44 0.83
C VAL A 18 9.31 -4.37 -0.17
N LEU A 19 9.26 -5.31 -1.11
CA LEU A 19 8.17 -5.38 -2.10
C LEU A 19 6.82 -5.62 -1.40
N GLY A 20 6.76 -6.59 -0.48
CA GLY A 20 5.53 -6.91 0.26
C GLY A 20 5.07 -5.75 1.15
N LEU A 21 6.00 -5.06 1.81
CA LEU A 21 5.70 -3.83 2.54
C LEU A 21 5.20 -2.71 1.63
N GLY A 22 5.76 -2.59 0.43
CA GLY A 22 5.27 -1.65 -0.60
C GLY A 22 3.83 -1.95 -1.04
N MET A 23 3.46 -3.24 -1.17
CA MET A 23 2.08 -3.64 -1.42
C MET A 23 1.15 -3.25 -0.27
N LEU A 24 1.58 -3.43 0.98
CA LEU A 24 0.79 -2.98 2.14
C LEU A 24 0.71 -1.45 2.25
N ALA A 25 1.72 -0.72 1.78
CA ALA A 25 1.71 0.75 1.75
C ALA A 25 0.64 1.32 0.81
N GLY A 26 0.07 0.51 -0.10
CA GLY A 26 -1.08 0.89 -0.92
C GLY A 26 -2.41 1.03 -0.16
N ILE A 27 -2.46 0.72 1.14
CA ILE A 27 -3.64 0.91 1.98
C ILE A 27 -3.80 2.40 2.31
N GLY A 28 -4.61 3.08 1.50
CA GLY A 28 -4.78 4.53 1.56
C GLY A 28 -5.92 5.02 2.46
N PHE A 29 -6.89 4.16 2.81
CA PHE A 29 -8.11 4.41 3.61
C PHE A 29 -8.39 5.89 3.93
N THR A 30 -7.92 6.41 5.07
CA THR A 30 -8.22 7.78 5.54
C THR A 30 -7.59 8.86 4.67
N MET A 31 -6.31 8.73 4.32
CA MET A 31 -5.59 9.74 3.53
C MET A 31 -6.09 9.81 2.08
N SER A 32 -6.39 8.67 1.45
CA SER A 32 -6.94 8.65 0.10
C SER A 32 -8.38 9.17 0.06
N ILE A 33 -9.22 8.87 1.06
CA ILE A 33 -10.57 9.44 1.14
C ILE A 33 -10.49 10.95 1.32
N PHE A 34 -9.56 11.45 2.14
CA PHE A 34 -9.33 12.89 2.29
C PHE A 34 -8.94 13.55 0.96
N ILE A 35 -8.02 12.95 0.20
CA ILE A 35 -7.66 13.44 -1.14
C ILE A 35 -8.86 13.44 -2.08
N ALA A 36 -9.70 12.39 -2.08
CA ALA A 36 -10.89 12.32 -2.91
C ALA A 36 -11.90 13.44 -2.58
N LEU A 37 -12.09 13.75 -1.29
CA LEU A 37 -12.95 14.85 -0.84
C LEU A 37 -12.45 16.23 -1.30
N LEU A 38 -11.14 16.41 -1.43
CA LEU A 38 -10.55 17.65 -1.97
C LEU A 38 -10.57 17.69 -3.50
N SER A 39 -10.55 16.53 -4.17
CA SER A 39 -10.38 16.43 -5.63
C SER A 39 -11.70 16.53 -6.40
N PHE A 40 -12.81 16.13 -5.79
CA PHE A 40 -14.12 16.08 -6.45
C PHE A 40 -15.13 17.01 -5.80
N SER A 41 -15.79 17.84 -6.60
CA SER A 41 -16.87 18.72 -6.15
C SER A 41 -18.25 18.04 -6.14
N ASP A 42 -18.42 17.01 -6.98
CA ASP A 42 -19.66 16.23 -7.07
C ASP A 42 -19.66 15.09 -6.04
N LEU A 43 -20.74 14.99 -5.25
CA LEU A 43 -20.93 13.96 -4.24
C LEU A 43 -21.00 12.55 -4.83
N LEU A 44 -21.48 12.38 -6.07
CA LEU A 44 -21.51 11.08 -6.75
C LEU A 44 -20.09 10.56 -6.99
N HIS A 45 -19.20 11.39 -7.55
CA HIS A 45 -17.79 11.03 -7.75
C HIS A 45 -17.07 10.74 -6.43
N VAL A 46 -17.37 11.49 -5.36
CA VAL A 46 -16.82 11.22 -4.02
C VAL A 46 -17.26 9.84 -3.52
N SER A 47 -18.51 9.46 -3.74
CA SER A 47 -19.05 8.16 -3.33
C SER A 47 -18.37 7.01 -4.08
N GLU A 48 -18.24 7.13 -5.40
CA GLU A 48 -17.53 6.16 -6.24
C GLU A 48 -16.06 6.03 -5.84
N ALA A 49 -15.39 7.17 -5.60
CA ALA A 49 -14.00 7.19 -5.14
C ALA A 49 -13.84 6.49 -3.78
N LYS A 50 -14.74 6.73 -2.82
CA LYS A 50 -14.73 6.01 -1.53
C LYS A 50 -14.84 4.50 -1.74
N PHE A 51 -15.77 4.05 -2.57
CA PHE A 51 -15.92 2.63 -2.86
C PHE A 51 -14.65 2.02 -3.50
N ALA A 52 -14.07 2.71 -4.49
CA ALA A 52 -12.82 2.29 -5.13
C ALA A 52 -11.64 2.24 -4.14
N ILE A 53 -11.51 3.24 -3.27
CA ILE A 53 -10.44 3.29 -2.26
C ILE A 53 -10.58 2.15 -1.25
N LEU A 54 -11.80 1.86 -0.79
CA LEU A 54 -12.06 0.79 0.17
C LEU A 54 -11.74 -0.58 -0.45
N THR A 55 -12.24 -0.82 -1.66
CA THR A 55 -12.00 -2.08 -2.38
C THR A 55 -10.52 -2.28 -2.70
N ALA A 56 -9.84 -1.24 -3.20
CA ALA A 56 -8.39 -1.28 -3.45
C ALA A 56 -7.60 -1.50 -2.16
N SER A 57 -7.96 -0.86 -1.05
CA SER A 57 -7.28 -1.03 0.24
C SER A 57 -7.38 -2.46 0.76
N VAL A 58 -8.56 -3.08 0.65
CA VAL A 58 -8.75 -4.50 1.02
C VAL A 58 -7.92 -5.41 0.12
N LEU A 59 -7.95 -5.19 -1.21
CA LEU A 59 -7.14 -5.96 -2.15
C LEU A 59 -5.64 -5.82 -1.86
N SER A 60 -5.16 -4.61 -1.61
CA SER A 60 -3.77 -4.32 -1.25
C SER A 60 -3.36 -5.04 0.03
N GLY A 61 -4.23 -5.02 1.05
CA GLY A 61 -4.04 -5.73 2.31
C GLY A 61 -3.96 -7.24 2.14
N ILE A 62 -4.89 -7.84 1.37
CA ILE A 62 -4.91 -9.28 1.11
C ILE A 62 -3.66 -9.70 0.33
N VAL A 63 -3.37 -9.02 -0.79
CA VAL A 63 -2.24 -9.37 -1.66
C VAL A 63 -0.93 -9.17 -0.91
N GLY A 64 -0.74 -8.04 -0.22
CA GLY A 64 0.48 -7.77 0.55
C GLY A 64 0.67 -8.76 1.70
N PHE A 65 -0.41 -9.12 2.42
CA PHE A 65 -0.35 -10.10 3.50
C PHE A 65 -0.02 -11.51 2.98
N VAL A 66 -0.71 -11.98 1.95
CA VAL A 66 -0.46 -13.31 1.35
C VAL A 66 0.96 -13.38 0.81
N PHE A 67 1.41 -12.33 0.13
CA PHE A 67 2.78 -12.24 -0.38
C PHE A 67 3.80 -12.34 0.75
N LEU A 68 3.70 -11.49 1.79
CA LEU A 68 4.61 -11.51 2.93
C LEU A 68 4.58 -12.84 3.69
N LYS A 69 3.40 -13.45 3.86
CA LYS A 69 3.26 -14.77 4.47
C LYS A 69 3.99 -15.86 3.68
N SER A 70 4.04 -15.74 2.35
CA SER A 70 4.79 -16.67 1.48
C SER A 70 6.30 -16.39 1.47
N VAL A 71 6.77 -15.24 1.95
CA VAL A 71 8.19 -14.99 2.10
C VAL A 71 8.69 -15.80 3.29
N ARG A 72 9.30 -16.96 3.02
CA ARG A 72 9.98 -17.77 4.04
C ARG A 72 10.98 -16.89 4.80
N LYS A 73 10.98 -16.99 6.13
CA LYS A 73 12.12 -16.58 6.98
C LYS A 73 13.37 -17.18 6.34
N VAL A 74 14.23 -16.32 5.81
CA VAL A 74 15.62 -16.68 5.51
C VAL A 74 16.33 -16.85 6.85
#